data_AF-A0A496WK48-F1
#
_entry.id   AF-A0A496WK48-F1
#
_cell.length_a   1.000
_cell.length_b   1.000
_cell.length_c   1.000
_cell.angle_alpha   90.00
_cell.angle_beta   90.00
_cell.angle_gamma   90.00
#
_symmetry.space_group_name_H-M   'P 1'
#
loop_
_entity.id
_entity.type
_entity.pdbx_description
1 polymer ?
#
loop_
_entity_poly.entity_id
_entity_poly.type
_entity_poly.pdbx_seq_one_letter_code
_entity_poly.pdbx_strand_id
1 'polypeptide(L)' 'IPACSACHSPTGQGNAPAGFPALAGQHAEYTVAQLEMYRKGYDDESGRTNDDGRIMRVISFGLSDKEIKAVSSYIAGLQ' A
#
# COMPACT_ATOMS: atom_id res chain seq x y z
N ILE A 1 -9.81 7.67 -5.05
CA ILE A 1 -8.96 6.49 -4.73
C ILE A 1 -9.87 5.47 -4.04
N PRO A 2 -10.00 4.23 -4.54
CA PRO A 2 -10.79 3.19 -3.87
C PRO A 2 -10.28 2.93 -2.45
N ALA A 3 -11.14 2.48 -1.56
CA ALA A 3 -10.75 2.16 -0.19
C ALA A 3 -9.77 0.98 -0.15
N CYS A 4 -8.76 1.04 0.73
CA CYS A 4 -7.74 0.00 0.87
C CYS A 4 -8.34 -1.38 1.17
N SER A 5 -9.42 -1.40 1.95
CA SER A 5 -10.14 -2.62 2.36
C SER A 5 -10.80 -3.37 1.21
N ALA A 6 -11.02 -2.72 0.06
CA ALA A 6 -11.59 -3.37 -1.12
C ALA A 6 -10.67 -4.46 -1.68
N CYS A 7 -9.35 -4.31 -1.51
CA CYS A 7 -8.36 -5.30 -1.96
C CYS A 7 -7.69 -6.01 -0.78
N HIS A 8 -7.40 -5.28 0.31
CA HIS A 8 -6.65 -5.80 1.45
C HIS A 8 -7.52 -6.38 2.58
N SER A 9 -8.83 -6.59 2.34
CA SER A 9 -9.83 -6.95 3.34
C SER A 9 -10.08 -5.84 4.38
N PRO A 10 -11.31 -5.75 4.97
CA PRO A 10 -11.57 -4.85 6.09
C PRO A 10 -10.64 -5.03 7.30
N THR A 11 -10.18 -6.26 7.53
CA THR A 11 -9.23 -6.60 8.62
C THR A 11 -7.77 -6.47 8.20
N GLY A 12 -7.47 -6.08 6.95
CA GLY A 12 -6.09 -6.00 6.47
C GLY A 12 -5.44 -7.36 6.22
N GLN A 13 -6.17 -8.47 6.25
CA GLN A 13 -5.61 -9.81 6.04
C GLN A 13 -5.30 -10.14 4.56
N GLY A 14 -5.59 -9.23 3.64
CA GLY A 14 -5.35 -9.45 2.21
C GLY A 14 -6.35 -10.41 1.57
N ASN A 15 -6.01 -10.84 0.36
CA ASN A 15 -6.72 -11.83 -0.44
C ASN A 15 -5.68 -12.59 -1.29
N ALA A 16 -5.13 -13.68 -0.74
CA ALA A 16 -4.06 -14.44 -1.37
C ALA A 16 -4.44 -15.02 -2.76
N PRO A 17 -5.66 -15.58 -2.98
CA PRO A 17 -6.08 -16.00 -4.32
C PRO A 17 -6.07 -14.91 -5.38
N ALA A 18 -6.27 -13.64 -4.98
CA ALA A 18 -6.21 -12.48 -5.87
C ALA A 18 -4.84 -11.78 -5.88
N GLY A 19 -3.85 -12.30 -5.15
CA GLY A 19 -2.51 -11.72 -5.07
C GLY A 19 -2.41 -10.48 -4.17
N PHE A 20 -3.43 -10.14 -3.39
CA PHE A 20 -3.41 -8.98 -2.50
C PHE A 20 -2.80 -9.38 -1.14
N PRO A 21 -1.65 -8.79 -0.75
CA PRO A 21 -0.95 -9.18 0.47
C PRO A 21 -1.70 -8.73 1.73
N ALA A 22 -1.44 -9.45 2.83
CA ALA A 22 -1.81 -9.00 4.17
C ALA A 22 -1.00 -7.77 4.58
N LEU A 23 -1.68 -6.82 5.21
CA LEU A 23 -1.12 -5.58 5.76
C LEU A 23 -1.28 -5.52 7.28
N ALA A 24 -2.26 -6.20 7.88
CA ALA A 24 -2.54 -6.16 9.31
C ALA A 24 -1.27 -6.39 10.15
N GLY A 25 -1.00 -5.49 11.09
CA GLY A 25 0.14 -5.55 11.99
C GLY A 25 1.50 -5.26 11.35
N GLN A 26 1.55 -4.85 10.09
CA GLN A 26 2.81 -4.51 9.43
C GLN A 26 3.44 -3.25 10.04
N HIS A 27 4.76 -3.22 10.15
CA HIS A 27 5.47 -2.07 10.69
C HIS A 27 5.18 -0.79 9.89
N ALA A 28 4.89 0.30 10.60
CA ALA A 28 4.49 1.56 9.98
C ALA A 28 5.61 2.10 9.08
N GLU A 29 6.86 2.07 9.53
CA GLU A 29 8.02 2.56 8.79
C GLU A 29 8.23 1.78 7.49
N TYR A 30 8.06 0.45 7.54
CA TYR A 30 8.12 -0.39 6.35
C TYR A 30 7.00 -0.04 5.37
N THR A 31 5.77 0.12 5.87
CA THR A 31 4.61 0.44 5.03
C THR A 31 4.76 1.80 4.36
N VAL A 32 5.26 2.81 5.08
CA VAL A 32 5.62 4.13 4.51
C VAL A 32 6.63 3.94 3.38
N ALA A 33 7.72 3.23 3.63
CA ALA A 33 8.76 3.02 2.63
C ALA A 33 8.22 2.30 1.37
N GLN A 34 7.31 1.33 1.53
CA GLN A 34 6.70 0.65 0.37
C GLN A 34 5.79 1.57 -0.43
N LEU A 35 4.94 2.36 0.22
CA LEU A 35 4.03 3.29 -0.45
C LEU A 35 4.82 4.39 -1.17
N GLU A 36 5.87 4.94 -0.55
CA GLU A 36 6.76 5.92 -1.19
C GLU A 36 7.48 5.31 -2.41
N MET A 37 7.95 4.07 -2.30
CA MET A 37 8.60 3.38 -3.41
C MET A 37 7.63 3.07 -4.55
N TYR A 38 6.38 2.68 -4.27
CA TYR A 38 5.35 2.53 -5.30
C TYR A 38 4.99 3.86 -5.93
N ARG A 39 4.85 4.93 -5.14
CA ARG A 39 4.60 6.28 -5.65
C ARG A 39 5.72 6.72 -6.60
N LYS A 40 6.99 6.50 -6.24
CA LYS A 40 8.13 6.76 -7.13
C LYS A 40 8.06 5.90 -8.39
N GLY A 41 7.70 4.62 -8.24
CA GLY A 41 7.55 3.64 -9.31
C GLY A 41 6.50 4.01 -10.36
N TYR A 42 5.60 4.95 -10.05
CA TYR A 42 4.62 5.48 -10.99
C TYR A 42 5.28 6.29 -12.12
N ASP A 43 6.26 7.12 -11.80
CA ASP A 43 6.96 8.01 -12.75
C ASP A 43 8.33 7.46 -13.19
N ASP A 44 9.01 6.71 -12.32
CA ASP A 44 10.41 6.30 -12.49
C ASP A 44 10.59 4.81 -12.14
N GLU A 45 11.16 4.03 -13.06
CA GLU A 45 11.37 2.58 -12.89
C GLU A 45 12.37 2.22 -11.77
N SER A 46 13.14 3.18 -11.26
CA SER A 46 13.97 3.01 -10.05
C SER A 46 13.17 2.98 -8.75
N GLY A 47 11.85 3.22 -8.81
CA GLY A 47 10.92 2.91 -7.73
C GLY A 47 10.48 1.44 -7.74
N ARG A 48 9.50 1.10 -6.89
CA ARG A 48 8.95 -0.25 -6.80
C ARG A 48 7.90 -0.47 -7.89
N THR A 49 8.14 -1.45 -8.76
CA THR A 49 7.33 -1.73 -9.97
C THR A 49 6.82 -3.18 -10.04
N ASN A 50 7.00 -3.96 -8.97
CA ASN A 50 6.62 -5.37 -8.87
C ASN A 50 5.12 -5.57 -8.53
N ASP A 51 4.26 -4.68 -9.02
CA ASP A 51 2.82 -4.73 -8.87
C ASP A 51 2.12 -4.95 -10.23
N ASP A 52 1.29 -5.99 -10.29
CA ASP A 52 0.53 -6.31 -11.49
C ASP A 52 -0.42 -5.16 -11.83
N GLY A 53 -0.44 -4.77 -13.11
CA GLY A 53 -1.30 -3.70 -13.60
C GLY A 53 -1.01 -2.30 -13.02
N ARG A 54 0.13 -2.10 -12.34
CA ARG A 54 0.50 -0.82 -11.70
C ARG A 54 -0.46 -0.37 -10.59
N ILE A 55 -1.23 -1.30 -10.01
CA ILE A 55 -2.30 -0.99 -9.07
C ILE A 55 -1.79 -0.15 -7.90
N MET A 56 -0.75 -0.63 -7.19
CA MET A 56 -0.25 0.07 -6.01
C MET A 56 0.51 1.34 -6.38
N ARG A 57 1.12 1.42 -7.56
CA ARG A 57 1.69 2.67 -8.07
C ARG A 57 0.62 3.75 -8.25
N VAL A 58 -0.50 3.43 -8.90
CA VAL A 58 -1.62 4.37 -9.11
C VAL A 58 -2.23 4.81 -7.78
N ILE A 59 -2.46 3.87 -6.86
CA ILE A 59 -3.02 4.18 -5.54
C ILE A 59 -2.06 5.08 -4.75
N SER A 60 -0.77 4.70 -4.68
CA SER A 60 0.22 5.45 -3.90
C SER A 60 0.51 6.83 -4.49
N PHE A 61 0.43 6.98 -5.82
CA PHE A 61 0.57 8.27 -6.49
C PHE A 61 -0.51 9.28 -6.10
N GLY A 62 -1.72 8.80 -5.79
CA GLY A 62 -2.79 9.65 -5.30
C GLY A 62 -2.67 10.08 -3.83
N LEU A 63 -1.70 9.54 -3.07
CA LEU A 63 -1.55 9.83 -1.64
C LEU A 63 -0.50 10.92 -1.39
N SER A 64 -0.85 11.86 -0.53
CA SER A 64 0.09 12.79 0.08
C SER A 64 0.96 12.11 1.15
N ASP A 65 2.08 12.74 1.52
CA ASP A 65 2.98 12.22 2.57
C ASP A 65 2.28 12.05 3.92
N LYS A 66 1.33 12.95 4.22
CA LYS A 66 0.52 12.88 5.43
C LYS A 66 -0.39 11.66 5.41
N GLU A 67 -1.02 11.37 4.27
CA GLU A 67 -1.88 10.20 4.11
C GLU A 67 -1.08 8.90 4.15
N ILE A 68 0.10 8.85 3.51
CA ILE A 68 1.00 7.69 3.59
C ILE A 68 1.37 7.38 5.04
N LYS A 69 1.75 8.39 5.83
CA LYS A 69 2.07 8.22 7.25
C LYS A 69 0.84 7.79 8.06
N ALA A 70 -0.31 8.42 7.82
CA ALA A 70 -1.54 8.13 8.54
C ALA A 70 -2.02 6.68 8.29
N VAL A 71 -2.08 6.26 7.02
CA VAL A 71 -2.52 4.89 6.67
C VAL A 71 -1.52 3.84 7.17
N SER A 72 -0.21 4.13 7.12
CA SER A 72 0.81 3.22 7.62
C SER A 72 0.73 3.05 9.14
N SER A 73 0.47 4.13 9.88
CA SER A 73 0.23 4.06 11.32
C SER A 73 -1.05 3.29 11.66
N TYR A 74 -2.11 3.45 10.86
CA TYR A 74 -3.35 2.70 11.04
C TYR A 74 -3.14 1.19 10.80
N ILE A 75 -2.46 0.83 9.70
CA ILE A 75 -2.14 -0.55 9.33
C ILE A 75 -1.35 -1.26 10.42
N ALA A 76 -0.40 -0.57 11.06
CA ALA A 76 0.40 -1.13 12.15
C ALA A 76 -0.42 -1.55 13.39
N GLY A 77 -1.56 -0.89 13.63
CA GLY A 77 -2.48 -1.24 14.72
C GLY A 77 -3.59 -2.22 14.31
N LEU A 78 -3.74 -2.50 13.02
CA LEU A 78 -4.83 -3.31 12.47
C LEU A 78 -4.61 -4.81 12.72
N GLN A 79 -5.67 -5.54 13.08
CA GLN A 79 -5.69 -6.99 13.39
C GLN A 79 -6.87 -7.68 12.69
#